data_AF-A0A838U952-F1
#
_entry.id   AF-A0A838U952-F1
#
_cell.length_a   1.000
_cell.length_b   1.000
_cell.length_c   1.000
_cell.angle_alpha   90.00
_cell.angle_beta   90.00
_cell.angle_gamma   90.00
#
_symmetry.space_group_name_H-M   'P 1'
#
loop_
_entity.id
_entity.type
_entity.pdbx_description
1 polymer ?
#
loop_
_entity_poly.entity_id
_entity_poly.type
_entity_poly.pdbx_seq_one_letter_code
_entity_poly.pdbx_strand_id
1 'polypeptide(L)'
;FPQREIQESAYQYQKAVERNEQSIVGVNKYAMSDEIHRTDILQIDETVRVHQLERLKATKARRDNGAVASSLEKIKRACNDDENTMPAIIDAVAAYATVEEICVAIRDVYGIYEEPAF
;
A
#
# COMPACT_ATOMS: atom_id res chain seq x y z
N PHE A 1 -4.90 15.48 -15.34
CA PHE A 1 -4.18 15.69 -16.61
C PHE A 1 -3.14 14.58 -16.86
N PRO A 2 -2.11 14.35 -16.02
CA PRO A 2 -1.12 13.30 -16.27
C PRO A 2 -1.70 11.87 -16.28
N GLN A 3 -2.62 11.57 -15.35
CA GLN A 3 -3.29 10.25 -15.28
C GLN A 3 -4.04 9.92 -16.58
N ARG A 4 -4.72 10.91 -17.18
CA ARG A 4 -5.44 10.73 -18.45
C ARG A 4 -4.50 10.45 -19.61
N GLU A 5 -3.36 11.14 -19.69
CA GLU A 5 -2.37 10.90 -20.75
C GLU A 5 -1.71 9.51 -20.61
N ILE A 6 -1.43 9.07 -19.37
CA ILE A 6 -0.94 7.71 -19.11
C ILE A 6 -1.98 6.69 -19.59
N GLN A 7 -3.25 6.89 -19.25
CA GLN A 7 -4.34 5.99 -19.65
C GLN A 7 -4.53 5.96 -21.17
N GLU A 8 -4.50 7.13 -21.83
CA GLU A 8 -4.63 7.23 -23.29
C GLU A 8 -3.45 6.57 -24.00
N SER A 9 -2.22 6.84 -23.55
CA SER A 9 -1.01 6.21 -24.09
C SER A 9 -1.04 4.68 -23.93
N ALA A 10 -1.41 4.19 -22.75
CA ALA A 10 -1.57 2.76 -22.49
C ALA A 10 -2.65 2.13 -23.40
N TYR A 11 -3.75 2.84 -23.62
CA TYR A 11 -4.83 2.37 -24.50
C TYR A 11 -4.41 2.32 -25.97
N GLN A 12 -3.69 3.32 -26.47
CA GLN A 12 -3.14 3.31 -27.83
C GLN A 12 -2.10 2.20 -28.01
N TYR A 13 -1.22 2.01 -27.03
CA TYR A 13 -0.25 0.91 -27.02
C TYR A 13 -0.95 -0.45 -27.11
N GLN A 14 -1.96 -0.68 -26.28
CA GLN A 14 -2.75 -1.92 -26.29
C GLN A 14 -3.39 -2.17 -27.67
N LYS A 15 -3.98 -1.14 -28.28
CA LYS A 15 -4.52 -1.24 -29.65
C LYS A 15 -3.45 -1.55 -30.69
N ALA A 16 -2.28 -0.95 -30.62
CA ALA A 16 -1.19 -1.20 -31.56
C ALA A 16 -0.69 -2.66 -31.45
N VAL A 17 -0.63 -3.21 -30.23
CA VAL A 17 -0.30 -4.62 -29.99
C VAL A 17 -1.38 -5.55 -30.58
N GLU A 18 -2.66 -5.25 -30.37
CA GLU A 18 -3.79 -6.01 -30.92
C GLU A 18 -3.86 -5.97 -32.44
N ARG A 19 -3.53 -4.81 -33.04
CA ARG A 19 -3.45 -4.64 -34.49
C ARG A 19 -2.19 -5.23 -35.11
N ASN A 20 -1.28 -5.80 -34.31
CA ASN A 20 0.05 -6.26 -34.73
C ASN A 20 0.93 -5.16 -35.35
N GLU A 21 0.58 -3.88 -35.15
CA GLU A 21 1.43 -2.74 -35.49
C GLU A 21 2.68 -2.73 -34.59
N GLN A 22 2.53 -3.23 -33.35
CA GLN A 22 3.62 -3.48 -32.42
C GLN A 22 3.78 -4.98 -32.15
N SER A 23 4.93 -5.55 -32.54
CA SER A 23 5.21 -6.99 -32.38
C SER A 23 5.78 -7.32 -30.99
N ILE A 24 5.14 -8.26 -30.29
CA ILE A 24 5.60 -8.86 -29.04
C ILE A 24 5.82 -10.36 -29.28
N VAL A 25 7.08 -10.76 -29.27
CA VAL A 25 7.50 -12.15 -29.55
C VAL A 25 6.98 -13.08 -28.45
N GLY A 26 6.35 -14.18 -28.86
CA GLY A 26 5.76 -15.15 -27.93
C GLY A 26 4.34 -14.78 -27.46
N VAL A 27 3.83 -13.60 -27.82
CA VAL A 27 2.47 -13.15 -27.49
C VAL A 27 1.61 -12.99 -28.75
N ASN A 28 1.91 -12.03 -29.62
CA ASN A 28 1.14 -11.80 -30.86
C ASN A 28 1.87 -12.29 -32.12
N LYS A 29 3.20 -12.42 -32.06
CA LYS A 29 4.02 -12.92 -33.17
C LYS A 29 4.95 -14.02 -32.68
N TYR A 30 5.09 -15.07 -33.48
CA TYR A 30 5.94 -16.22 -33.15
C TYR A 30 5.57 -16.90 -31.81
N ALA A 31 4.27 -16.97 -31.51
CA ALA A 31 3.78 -17.72 -30.35
C ALA A 31 4.06 -19.22 -30.56
N MET A 32 4.67 -19.87 -29.57
CA MET A 32 4.89 -21.31 -29.58
C MET A 32 3.62 -22.02 -29.13
N SER A 33 3.27 -23.12 -29.79
CA SER A 33 2.09 -23.94 -29.47
C SER A 33 2.34 -24.99 -28.38
N ASP A 34 3.59 -25.12 -27.94
CA ASP A 34 4.00 -26.07 -26.92
C ASP A 34 3.46 -25.69 -25.54
N GLU A 35 3.17 -26.71 -24.73
CA GLU A 35 2.64 -26.56 -23.38
C GLU A 35 3.50 -25.58 -22.56
N ILE A 36 2.82 -24.56 -22.02
CA ILE A 36 3.40 -23.61 -21.06
C ILE A 36 4.04 -24.46 -19.95
N HIS A 37 5.37 -24.42 -19.89
CA HIS A 37 6.08 -25.09 -18.82
C HIS A 37 5.59 -24.50 -17.50
N ARG A 38 5.00 -25.33 -16.63
CA ARG A 38 4.54 -24.88 -15.32
C ARG A 38 5.78 -24.56 -14.49
N THR A 39 6.13 -23.28 -14.45
CA THR A 39 7.12 -22.77 -13.51
C THR A 39 6.48 -22.71 -12.13
N ASP A 40 7.20 -23.20 -11.12
CA ASP A 40 6.78 -23.04 -9.74
C ASP A 40 6.72 -21.55 -9.40
N ILE A 41 5.54 -21.08 -9.04
CA ILE A 41 5.32 -19.70 -8.62
C ILE A 41 5.44 -19.59 -7.11
N LEU A 42 5.91 -18.43 -6.63
CA LEU A 42 5.88 -18.14 -5.21
C LEU A 42 4.42 -18.00 -4.76
N GLN A 43 3.98 -18.91 -3.88
CA GLN A 43 2.69 -18.82 -3.21
C GLN A 43 2.89 -18.29 -1.79
N ILE A 44 2.19 -17.22 -1.44
CA ILE A 44 2.18 -16.68 -0.08
C ILE A 44 1.23 -17.53 0.77
N ASP A 45 1.74 -18.10 1.85
CA ASP A 45 0.98 -18.95 2.76
C ASP A 45 0.04 -18.13 3.65
N GLU A 46 -1.19 -18.62 3.85
CA GLU A 46 -2.20 -17.96 4.71
C GLU A 46 -1.79 -17.92 6.19
N THR A 47 -0.88 -18.79 6.63
CA THR A 47 -0.31 -18.80 7.99
C THR A 47 0.36 -17.47 8.36
N VAL A 48 0.83 -16.70 7.37
CA VAL A 48 1.36 -15.34 7.60
C VAL A 48 0.33 -14.47 8.31
N ARG A 49 -0.97 -14.58 7.97
CA ARG A 49 -2.04 -13.84 8.63
C ARG A 49 -2.15 -14.23 10.10
N VAL A 50 -2.10 -15.54 10.41
CA VAL A 50 -2.21 -16.06 11.77
C VAL A 50 -1.07 -15.53 12.63
N HIS A 51 0.17 -15.63 12.14
CA HIS A 51 1.34 -15.11 12.84
C HIS A 51 1.27 -13.61 13.10
N GLN A 52 0.79 -12.82 12.13
CA GLN A 52 0.65 -11.38 12.32
C GLN A 52 -0.42 -11.02 13.37
N LEU A 53 -1.54 -11.75 13.40
CA LEU A 53 -2.57 -11.57 14.44
C LEU A 53 -2.05 -11.90 15.84
N GLU A 54 -1.27 -12.97 15.98
CA GLU A 54 -0.64 -13.35 17.25
C GLU A 54 0.35 -12.29 17.72
N ARG A 55 1.24 -11.82 16.83
CA ARG A 55 2.20 -10.74 17.14
C ARG A 55 1.49 -9.44 17.53
N LEU A 56 0.39 -9.10 16.85
CA LEU A 56 -0.41 -7.92 17.15
C LEU A 56 -1.03 -8.01 18.56
N LYS A 57 -1.65 -9.15 18.88
CA LYS A 57 -2.24 -9.41 20.20
C LYS A 57 -1.17 -9.32 21.31
N ALA A 58 -0.03 -10.00 21.11
CA ALA A 58 1.07 -9.97 22.07
C ALA A 58 1.62 -8.55 22.28
N THR A 59 1.75 -7.77 21.21
CA THR A 59 2.22 -6.37 21.28
C THR A 59 1.23 -5.49 22.02
N LYS A 60 -0.07 -5.61 21.75
CA LYS A 60 -1.11 -4.84 22.44
C LYS A 60 -1.24 -5.20 23.92
N ALA A 61 -0.95 -6.45 24.29
CA ALA A 61 -1.00 -6.91 25.68
C ALA A 61 0.17 -6.39 26.55
N ARG A 62 1.35 -6.19 25.96
CA ARG A 62 2.57 -5.80 26.71
C ARG A 62 2.89 -4.30 26.70
N ARG A 63 2.32 -3.54 25.78
CA ARG A 63 2.63 -2.11 25.61
C ARG A 63 1.95 -1.26 26.68
N ASP A 64 2.50 -0.08 26.93
CA ASP A 64 1.85 0.96 27.71
C ASP A 64 0.82 1.69 26.85
N ASN A 65 -0.47 1.41 27.09
CA ASN A 65 -1.55 2.05 26.34
C ASN A 65 -1.70 3.55 26.64
N GLY A 66 -1.26 4.03 27.82
CA GLY A 66 -1.24 5.45 28.14
C GLY A 66 -0.17 6.19 27.34
N ALA A 67 1.02 5.60 27.23
CA ALA A 67 2.10 6.13 26.39
C ALA A 67 1.68 6.16 24.91
N VAL A 68 1.05 5.10 24.40
CA VAL A 68 0.51 5.06 23.02
C VAL A 68 -0.51 6.17 22.80
N ALA A 69 -1.51 6.29 23.67
CA ALA A 69 -2.54 7.33 23.53
C ALA A 69 -1.93 8.73 23.51
N SER A 70 -0.97 9.01 24.42
CA SER A 70 -0.26 10.28 24.48
C SER A 70 0.52 10.57 23.18
N SER A 71 1.26 9.57 22.66
CA SER A 71 2.01 9.74 21.41
C SER A 71 1.09 9.94 20.19
N LEU A 72 -0.05 9.27 20.12
CA LEU A 72 -1.02 9.47 19.03
C LEU A 72 -1.65 10.87 19.07
N GLU A 73 -1.93 11.41 20.27
CA GLU A 73 -2.40 12.80 20.42
C GLU A 73 -1.33 13.82 20.00
N LYS A 74 -0.05 13.55 20.25
CA LYS A 74 1.04 14.40 19.72
C LYS A 74 1.07 14.42 18.20
N ILE A 75 0.84 13.28 17.54
CA ILE A 75 0.75 13.21 16.07
C ILE A 75 -0.40 14.09 15.59
N LYS A 76 -1.58 13.96 16.21
CA LYS A 76 -2.75 14.80 15.85
C LYS A 76 -2.46 16.29 16.00
N ARG A 77 -1.78 16.70 17.08
CA ARG A 77 -1.39 18.11 17.28
C ARG A 77 -0.42 18.57 16.21
N ALA A 78 0.66 17.81 15.97
CA ALA A 78 1.62 18.13 14.91
C ALA A 78 0.96 18.26 13.53
N CYS A 79 -0.03 17.43 13.21
CA CYS A 79 -0.82 17.55 11.99
C CYS A 79 -1.72 18.79 11.96
N ASN A 80 -2.34 19.19 13.07
CA ASN A 80 -3.18 20.39 13.13
C ASN A 80 -2.35 21.68 13.07
N ASP A 81 -1.16 21.67 13.69
CA ASP A 81 -0.28 22.83 13.80
C ASP A 81 0.66 22.98 12.57
N ASP A 82 0.52 22.10 11.56
CA ASP A 82 1.36 22.01 10.35
C ASP A 82 2.86 21.90 10.68
N GLU A 83 3.18 21.19 11.76
CA GLU A 83 4.55 20.93 12.22
C GLU A 83 5.09 19.62 11.63
N ASN A 84 6.40 19.41 11.77
CA ASN A 84 7.02 18.15 11.38
C ASN A 84 6.47 16.97 12.21
N THR A 85 5.78 16.05 11.55
CA THR A 85 5.14 14.88 12.20
C THR A 85 6.11 13.76 12.53
N MET A 86 7.30 13.71 11.91
CA MET A 86 8.24 12.60 12.06
C MET A 86 8.69 12.34 13.51
N PRO A 87 9.04 13.36 14.32
CA PRO A 87 9.37 13.14 15.73
C PRO A 87 8.23 12.46 16.50
N ALA A 88 6.98 12.89 16.29
CA ALA A 88 5.82 12.31 16.95
C ALA A 88 5.53 10.87 16.48
N ILE A 89 5.79 10.56 15.20
CA ILE A 89 5.68 9.19 14.66
C ILE A 89 6.74 8.27 15.29
N ILE A 90 7.98 8.74 15.46
CA ILE A 90 9.05 7.97 16.11
C ILE A 90 8.66 7.65 17.57
N ASP A 91 8.15 8.64 18.31
CA ASP A 91 7.64 8.45 19.68
C ASP A 91 6.50 7.42 19.73
N ALA A 92 5.59 7.43 18.76
CA ALA A 92 4.48 6.48 18.71
C ALA A 92 4.95 5.06 18.41
N VAL A 93 5.88 4.89 17.47
CA VAL A 93 6.47 3.57 17.16
C VAL A 93 7.26 3.03 18.34
N ALA A 94 8.02 3.89 19.04
CA ALA A 94 8.74 3.53 20.26
C ALA A 94 7.80 3.06 21.38
N ALA A 95 6.60 3.65 21.47
CA ALA A 95 5.53 3.21 22.38
C ALA A 95 4.78 1.95 21.90
N TYR A 96 5.19 1.33 20.79
CA TYR A 96 4.50 0.21 20.16
C TYR A 96 3.07 0.54 19.66
N ALA A 97 2.86 1.76 19.19
CA ALA A 97 1.72 2.07 18.34
C ALA A 97 1.83 1.32 17.01
N THR A 98 0.71 0.86 16.50
CA THR A 98 0.63 0.14 15.23
C THR A 98 0.51 1.11 14.06
N VAL A 99 0.87 0.65 12.86
CA VAL A 99 0.73 1.46 11.63
C VAL A 99 -0.69 1.98 11.47
N GLU A 100 -1.70 1.12 11.69
CA GLU A 100 -3.10 1.52 11.56
C GLU A 100 -3.50 2.58 12.58
N GLU A 101 -3.05 2.49 13.84
CA GLU A 101 -3.33 3.51 14.86
C GLU A 101 -2.74 4.88 14.50
N ILE A 102 -1.53 4.90 13.92
CA ILE A 102 -0.89 6.12 13.41
C ILE A 102 -1.66 6.67 12.20
N CYS A 103 -2.02 5.80 11.25
CA CYS A 103 -2.78 6.20 10.07
C CYS A 103 -4.19 6.71 10.42
N VAL A 104 -4.84 6.15 11.45
CA VAL A 104 -6.12 6.66 11.96
C VAL A 104 -5.93 8.05 12.57
N ALA A 105 -4.91 8.25 13.42
CA ALA A 105 -4.65 9.55 14.01
C ALA A 105 -4.42 10.66 12.96
N ILE A 106 -3.73 10.34 11.88
CA ILE A 106 -3.50 11.28 10.76
C ILE A 106 -4.80 11.49 9.95
N ARG A 107 -5.57 10.43 9.67
CA ARG A 107 -6.87 10.53 8.98
C ARG A 107 -7.90 11.33 9.74
N ASP A 108 -7.89 11.30 11.07
CA ASP A 108 -8.78 12.12 11.90
C ASP A 108 -8.58 13.63 11.64
N VAL A 109 -7.40 14.04 11.18
CA VAL A 109 -7.07 15.45 10.89
C VAL A 109 -7.22 15.77 9.40
N TYR A 110 -6.64 14.95 8.52
CA TYR A 110 -6.60 15.24 7.07
C TYR A 110 -7.70 14.59 6.25
N GLY A 111 -8.46 13.66 6.83
CA GLY A 111 -9.42 12.83 6.11
C GLY A 111 -8.74 11.77 5.23
N ILE A 112 -9.48 11.27 4.24
CA ILE A 112 -9.03 10.24 3.30
C ILE A 112 -9.02 10.86 1.91
N TYR A 113 -7.96 10.59 1.14
CA TYR A 113 -7.93 10.95 -0.26
C TYR A 113 -8.94 10.10 -1.04
N GLU A 114 -9.86 10.77 -1.74
CA GLU A 114 -10.73 10.16 -2.73
C GLU A 114 -10.29 10.62 -4.12
N GLU A 115 -10.11 9.67 -5.02
CA GLU A 115 -9.83 10.00 -6.41
C GLU A 115 -11.05 10.72 -7.00
N PRO A 116 -10.89 11.94 -7.53
CA PRO A 116 -12.00 12.65 -8.14
C PRO A 116 -12.51 11.86 -9.34
N ALA A 117 -13.82 11.58 -9.37
CA ALA A 117 -14.44 10.93 -10.52
C ALA A 117 -14.24 11.80 -11.76
N PHE A 118 -13.63 11.21 -12.79
CA PHE A 118 -13.43 11.83 -14.11
C PHE A 118 -14.66 11.64 -15.01
#